data_AF-A0A3L7SVU2-F1
#
_entry.id   AF-A0A3L7SVU2-F1
#
_cell.length_a   1.000
_cell.length_b   1.000
_cell.length_c   1.000
_cell.angle_alpha   90.00
_cell.angle_beta   90.00
_cell.angle_gamma   90.00
#
_symmetry.space_group_name_H-M   'P 1'
#
loop_
_entity.id
_entity.type
_entity.pdbx_description
1 polymer ?
#
loop_
_entity_poly.entity_id
_entity_poly.type
_entity_poly.pdbx_seq_one_letter_code
_entity_poly.pdbx_strand_id
1 'polypeptide(L)'
;MLQLSFLLLLALSPVGFESAKFTGPWDVPTLQKAKVEPSWAEASNGVKQVYYPGESYKGKSTKIFAYYGKPEGQGPFPAVLLVHGGGGKAFPDWVKHWNKRGYCALAMDLAGNGPNGRLPDGGPGQGDEEKFLEFKVDNTKD
;
A
#
# COMPACT_ATOMS: atom_id res chain seq x y z
N MET A 1 43.89 31.54 51.10
CA MET A 1 42.44 31.37 50.88
C MET A 1 42.19 31.50 49.39
N LEU A 2 41.79 30.44 48.71
CA LEU A 2 41.31 30.51 47.33
C LEU A 2 40.07 29.62 47.24
N GLN A 3 38.89 30.25 47.26
CA GLN A 3 37.61 29.55 47.15
C GLN A 3 37.43 29.10 45.69
N LEU A 4 37.38 27.78 45.46
CA LEU A 4 36.87 27.23 44.21
C LEU A 4 35.34 27.28 44.23
N SER A 5 34.77 28.24 43.51
CA SER A 5 33.35 28.26 43.19
C SER A 5 33.05 27.17 42.15
N PHE A 6 32.32 26.13 42.55
CA PHE A 6 31.73 25.14 41.63
C PHE A 6 30.62 25.82 40.83
N LEU A 7 30.85 26.06 39.53
CA LEU A 7 29.79 26.44 38.60
C LEU A 7 28.94 25.21 38.24
N LEU A 8 27.68 25.27 38.63
CA LEU A 8 26.63 24.32 38.25
C LEU A 8 26.24 24.57 36.78
N LEU A 9 26.74 23.74 35.86
CA LEU A 9 26.32 23.74 34.46
C LEU A 9 24.94 23.05 34.35
N LEU A 10 23.87 23.85 34.22
CA LEU A 10 22.56 23.37 33.77
C LEU A 10 22.70 22.76 32.36
N ALA A 11 22.50 21.46 32.26
CA ALA A 11 22.31 20.77 30.99
C ALA A 11 20.94 21.18 30.40
N LEU A 12 20.94 22.24 29.59
CA LEU A 12 19.87 22.53 28.64
C LEU A 12 19.96 21.47 27.54
N SER A 13 19.34 20.31 27.77
CA SER A 13 19.07 19.37 26.68
C SER A 13 18.17 20.09 25.66
N PRO A 14 18.58 20.21 24.38
CA PRO A 14 17.69 20.77 23.39
C PRO A 14 16.49 19.82 23.29
N VAL A 15 15.30 20.34 23.57
CA VAL A 15 14.06 19.69 23.13
C VAL A 15 14.19 19.58 21.62
N GLY A 16 14.50 18.38 21.13
CA GLY A 16 14.59 18.13 19.71
C GLY A 16 13.24 18.44 19.08
N PHE A 17 13.17 19.51 18.30
CA PHE A 17 12.05 19.70 17.40
C PHE A 17 12.12 18.58 16.37
N GLU A 18 11.31 17.54 16.57
CA GLU A 18 11.11 16.52 15.55
C GLU A 18 10.37 17.21 14.39
N SER A 19 11.12 17.55 13.34
CA SER A 19 10.57 18.07 12.10
C SER A 19 9.48 17.12 11.64
N ALA A 20 8.28 17.63 11.37
CA ALA A 20 7.23 16.85 10.73
C ALA A 20 7.83 16.22 9.47
N LYS A 21 7.87 14.88 9.42
CA LYS A 21 8.42 14.16 8.27
C LYS A 21 7.58 14.55 7.06
N PHE A 22 8.19 15.13 6.03
CA PHE A 22 7.50 15.42 4.79
C PHE A 22 7.09 14.09 4.14
N THR A 23 5.79 13.83 4.07
CA THR A 23 5.22 12.58 3.53
C THR A 23 4.78 12.71 2.08
N GLY A 24 5.09 13.83 1.42
CA GLY A 24 4.62 14.11 0.07
C GLY A 24 3.10 14.32 0.03
N PRO A 25 2.38 13.85 -1.01
CA PRO A 25 0.94 14.03 -1.13
C PRO A 25 0.13 13.17 -0.15
N TRP A 26 0.79 12.30 0.62
CA TRP A 26 0.16 11.27 1.43
C TRP A 26 -0.17 11.77 2.84
N ASP A 27 -1.44 11.67 3.24
CA ASP A 27 -1.88 11.77 4.63
C ASP A 27 -1.61 10.44 5.37
N VAL A 28 -0.37 10.24 5.77
CA VAL A 28 0.09 9.01 6.43
C VAL A 28 -0.68 8.71 7.72
N PRO A 29 -0.96 9.68 8.62
CA PRO A 29 -1.79 9.43 9.80
C PRO A 29 -3.17 8.85 9.48
N THR A 30 -3.81 9.33 8.39
CA THR A 30 -5.09 8.78 7.93
C THR A 30 -4.92 7.37 7.36
N LEU A 31 -3.92 7.15 6.50
CA LEU A 31 -3.65 5.83 5.90
C LEU A 31 -3.35 4.75 6.95
N GLN A 32 -2.64 5.09 8.03
CA GLN A 32 -2.32 4.16 9.12
C GLN A 32 -3.55 3.74 9.94
N LYS A 33 -4.64 4.50 9.89
CA LYS A 33 -5.89 4.24 10.61
C LYS A 33 -6.99 3.69 9.69
N ALA A 34 -6.74 3.63 8.38
CA ALA A 34 -7.73 3.21 7.40
C ALA A 34 -8.20 1.78 7.71
N LYS A 35 -9.52 1.61 7.85
CA LYS A 35 -10.13 0.30 8.02
C LYS A 35 -10.33 -0.32 6.64
N VAL A 36 -9.69 -1.45 6.39
CA VAL A 36 -9.85 -2.20 5.14
C VAL A 36 -10.79 -3.38 5.40
N GLU A 37 -11.90 -3.42 4.69
CA GLU A 37 -12.87 -4.51 4.73
C GLU A 37 -12.80 -5.32 3.43
N PRO A 38 -11.92 -6.34 3.35
CA PRO A 38 -11.78 -7.16 2.16
C PRO A 38 -12.93 -8.18 2.03
N SER A 39 -13.34 -8.43 0.80
CA SER A 39 -14.16 -9.58 0.42
C SER A 39 -13.27 -10.67 -0.19
N TRP A 40 -13.56 -11.92 0.15
CA TRP A 40 -12.74 -13.07 -0.21
C TRP A 40 -13.57 -14.07 -1.01
N ALA A 41 -12.98 -14.61 -2.06
CA ALA A 41 -13.52 -15.80 -2.71
C ALA A 41 -12.96 -17.07 -2.06
N GLU A 42 -13.57 -18.21 -2.40
CA GLU A 42 -13.03 -19.52 -2.08
C GLU A 42 -11.63 -19.72 -2.66
N ALA A 43 -10.81 -20.49 -1.94
CA ALA A 43 -9.48 -20.81 -2.41
C ALA A 43 -9.56 -21.76 -3.60
N SER A 44 -8.78 -21.48 -4.64
CA SER A 44 -8.59 -22.37 -5.78
C SER A 44 -7.10 -22.53 -6.02
N ASN A 45 -6.62 -23.79 -6.06
CA ASN A 45 -5.20 -24.11 -6.28
C ASN A 45 -4.24 -23.38 -5.31
N GLY A 46 -4.61 -23.31 -4.03
CA GLY A 46 -3.78 -22.72 -2.97
C GLY A 46 -3.77 -21.18 -2.93
N VAL A 47 -4.58 -20.52 -3.75
CA VAL A 47 -4.66 -19.06 -3.83
C VAL A 47 -6.12 -18.60 -3.68
N LYS A 48 -6.34 -17.49 -2.98
CA LYS A 48 -7.64 -16.82 -2.86
C LYS A 48 -7.67 -15.57 -3.71
N GLN A 49 -8.80 -15.32 -4.36
CA GLN A 49 -9.10 -13.98 -4.85
C GLN A 49 -9.53 -13.12 -3.65
N VAL A 50 -9.05 -11.88 -3.62
CA VAL A 50 -9.44 -10.89 -2.64
C VAL A 50 -9.75 -9.58 -3.34
N TYR A 51 -10.81 -8.91 -2.89
CA TYR A 51 -11.15 -7.58 -3.32
C TYR A 51 -11.26 -6.66 -2.11
N TYR A 52 -10.64 -5.49 -2.17
CA TYR A 52 -10.63 -4.52 -1.07
C TYR A 52 -10.85 -3.10 -1.59
N PRO A 53 -11.34 -2.17 -0.75
CA PRO A 53 -11.53 -0.78 -1.15
C PRO A 53 -10.20 -0.14 -1.56
N GLY A 54 -10.22 0.57 -2.67
CA GLY A 54 -9.15 1.50 -3.07
C GLY A 54 -9.53 2.94 -2.75
N GLU A 55 -8.61 3.86 -3.06
CA GLU A 55 -8.89 5.30 -2.98
C GLU A 55 -10.03 5.70 -3.92
N SER A 56 -10.74 6.76 -3.56
CA SER A 56 -11.76 7.31 -4.48
C SER A 56 -11.09 7.85 -5.73
N TYR A 57 -11.73 7.69 -6.88
CA TYR A 57 -11.26 8.24 -8.15
C TYR A 57 -12.41 9.01 -8.79
N LYS A 58 -12.20 10.31 -9.04
CA LYS A 58 -13.22 11.23 -9.59
C LYS A 58 -14.55 11.18 -8.82
N GLY A 59 -14.44 11.21 -7.49
CA GLY A 59 -15.59 11.17 -6.56
C GLY A 59 -16.31 9.82 -6.48
N LYS A 60 -15.78 8.75 -7.08
CA LYS A 60 -16.35 7.40 -7.03
C LYS A 60 -15.45 6.48 -6.21
N SER A 61 -16.04 5.68 -5.33
CA SER A 61 -15.30 4.63 -4.63
C SER A 61 -14.76 3.61 -5.63
N THR A 62 -13.56 3.09 -5.37
CA THR A 62 -12.93 2.08 -6.23
C THR A 62 -12.68 0.78 -5.46
N LYS A 63 -12.46 -0.29 -6.21
CA LYS A 63 -12.14 -1.62 -5.71
C LYS A 63 -10.88 -2.13 -6.39
N ILE A 64 -10.01 -2.72 -5.59
CA ILE A 64 -8.77 -3.36 -6.04
C ILE A 64 -8.97 -4.87 -5.99
N PHE A 65 -8.55 -5.55 -7.05
CA PHE A 65 -8.46 -7.00 -7.10
C PHE A 65 -7.03 -7.46 -6.81
N ALA A 66 -6.90 -8.55 -6.05
CA ALA A 66 -5.62 -9.22 -5.84
C ALA A 66 -5.79 -10.73 -5.67
N TYR A 67 -4.67 -11.43 -5.84
CA TYR A 67 -4.49 -12.79 -5.40
C TYR A 67 -3.72 -12.81 -4.09
N TYR A 68 -4.19 -13.59 -3.13
CA TYR A 68 -3.56 -13.81 -1.84
C TYR A 68 -3.32 -15.29 -1.59
N GLY A 69 -2.21 -15.60 -0.92
CA GLY A 69 -1.95 -16.94 -0.44
C GLY A 69 -1.02 -16.91 0.77
N LYS A 70 -1.09 -17.95 1.60
CA LYS A 70 -0.22 -18.15 2.75
C LYS A 70 0.50 -19.50 2.63
N PRO A 71 1.72 -19.63 3.17
CA PRO A 71 2.41 -20.91 3.22
C PRO A 71 1.71 -21.88 4.18
N GLU A 72 2.05 -23.17 4.05
CA GLU A 72 1.61 -24.23 4.97
C GLU A 72 2.33 -24.12 6.34
N GLY A 73 1.73 -24.72 7.37
CA GLY A 73 2.27 -24.75 8.74
C GLY A 73 1.65 -23.72 9.68
N GLN A 74 2.20 -23.66 10.90
CA GLN A 74 1.86 -22.66 11.92
C GLN A 74 2.87 -21.51 11.82
N GLY A 75 2.38 -20.29 11.62
CA GLY A 75 3.19 -19.07 11.52
C GLY A 75 3.80 -18.62 12.86
N PRO A 76 4.29 -17.37 12.96
CA PRO A 76 4.13 -16.28 12.00
C PRO A 76 4.95 -16.47 10.72
N PHE A 77 4.48 -15.88 9.62
CA PHE A 77 5.17 -15.88 8.34
C PHE A 77 5.54 -14.45 7.94
N PRO A 78 6.69 -14.25 7.28
CA PRO A 78 6.95 -12.98 6.60
C PRO A 78 5.92 -12.75 5.49
N ALA A 79 5.70 -11.48 5.14
CA ALA A 79 4.80 -11.08 4.06
C ALA A 79 5.56 -10.44 2.90
N VAL A 80 5.05 -10.62 1.67
CA VAL A 80 5.56 -9.98 0.45
C VAL A 80 4.41 -9.42 -0.38
N LEU A 81 4.57 -8.17 -0.83
CA LEU A 81 3.68 -7.52 -1.78
C LEU A 81 4.32 -7.55 -3.17
N LEU A 82 3.55 -7.96 -4.16
CA LEU A 82 4.02 -8.19 -5.53
C LEU A 82 3.36 -7.17 -6.46
N VAL A 83 4.17 -6.28 -7.00
CA VAL A 83 3.75 -5.15 -7.83
C VAL A 83 4.20 -5.43 -9.26
N HIS A 84 3.26 -5.46 -10.20
CA HIS A 84 3.58 -5.70 -11.61
C HIS A 84 3.98 -4.41 -12.33
N GLY A 85 4.73 -4.53 -13.43
CA GLY A 85 5.05 -3.40 -14.31
C GLY A 85 3.87 -2.96 -15.18
N GLY A 86 4.06 -1.91 -15.97
CA GLY A 86 3.05 -1.42 -16.92
C GLY A 86 2.58 -2.51 -17.89
N GLY A 87 1.26 -2.56 -18.13
CA GLY A 87 0.64 -3.60 -18.98
C GLY A 87 0.49 -4.98 -18.32
N GLY A 88 0.96 -5.15 -17.08
CA GLY A 88 0.75 -6.36 -16.29
C GLY A 88 -0.65 -6.47 -15.67
N LYS A 89 -0.80 -7.47 -14.79
CA LYS A 89 -2.01 -7.75 -14.01
C LYS A 89 -1.66 -8.41 -12.67
N ALA A 90 -2.66 -8.73 -11.85
CA ALA A 90 -2.48 -9.65 -10.73
C ALA A 90 -2.11 -11.08 -11.21
N PHE A 91 -0.97 -11.63 -10.75
CA PHE A 91 -0.50 -12.96 -11.16
C PHE A 91 -0.59 -13.99 -10.01
N PRO A 92 -1.47 -15.01 -10.10
CA PRO A 92 -1.62 -16.00 -9.03
C PRO A 92 -0.38 -16.91 -8.90
N ASP A 93 0.38 -17.11 -9.98
CA ASP A 93 1.58 -17.94 -9.93
C ASP A 93 2.74 -17.28 -9.19
N TRP A 94 2.77 -15.94 -9.13
CA TRP A 94 3.72 -15.22 -8.28
C TRP A 94 3.40 -15.47 -6.80
N VAL A 95 2.12 -15.48 -6.42
CA VAL A 95 1.69 -15.81 -5.06
C VAL A 95 2.15 -17.23 -4.67
N LYS A 96 1.87 -18.22 -5.52
CA LYS A 96 2.30 -19.62 -5.28
C LYS A 96 3.82 -19.73 -5.15
N HIS A 97 4.57 -19.02 -5.99
CA HIS A 97 6.03 -19.02 -5.99
C HIS A 97 6.61 -18.57 -4.63
N TRP A 98 6.00 -17.54 -4.03
CA TRP A 98 6.41 -17.00 -2.74
C TRP A 98 5.86 -17.77 -1.55
N ASN A 99 4.67 -18.35 -1.65
CA ASN A 99 4.16 -19.28 -0.63
C ASN A 99 5.09 -20.50 -0.48
N LYS A 100 5.62 -21.06 -1.58
CA LYS A 100 6.63 -22.14 -1.54
C LYS A 100 7.94 -21.75 -0.83
N ARG A 101 8.19 -20.44 -0.63
CA ARG A 101 9.36 -19.89 0.06
C ARG A 101 9.06 -19.48 1.50
N GLY A 102 7.85 -19.76 2.00
CA GLY A 102 7.46 -19.43 3.37
C GLY A 102 6.90 -18.03 3.57
N TYR A 103 6.46 -17.35 2.49
CA TYR A 103 5.91 -16.00 2.58
C TYR A 103 4.40 -15.99 2.38
N CYS A 104 3.67 -15.24 3.22
CA CYS A 104 2.35 -14.73 2.85
C CYS A 104 2.54 -13.78 1.65
N ALA A 105 1.83 -14.00 0.56
CA ALA A 105 2.04 -13.23 -0.67
C ALA A 105 0.73 -12.62 -1.15
N LEU A 106 0.80 -11.35 -1.56
CA LEU A 106 -0.31 -10.61 -2.17
C LEU A 106 0.18 -10.06 -3.52
N ALA A 107 -0.48 -10.43 -4.62
CA ALA A 107 -0.25 -9.88 -5.96
C ALA A 107 -1.50 -9.15 -6.43
N MET A 108 -1.44 -7.82 -6.52
CA MET A 108 -2.58 -6.96 -6.84
C MET A 108 -2.53 -6.43 -8.27
N ASP A 109 -3.70 -6.11 -8.82
CA ASP A 109 -3.81 -5.34 -10.06
C ASP A 109 -3.67 -3.85 -9.76
N LEU A 110 -2.98 -3.12 -10.63
CA LEU A 110 -2.70 -1.68 -10.48
C LEU A 110 -3.50 -0.80 -11.46
N ALA A 111 -4.40 -1.41 -12.22
CA ALA A 111 -5.04 -0.85 -13.41
C ALA A 111 -6.57 -1.01 -13.39
N GLY A 112 -7.16 -1.31 -12.23
CA GLY A 112 -8.60 -1.47 -12.05
C GLY A 112 -9.18 -2.71 -12.75
N ASN A 113 -8.37 -3.74 -12.99
CA ASN A 113 -8.81 -4.99 -13.60
C ASN A 113 -8.95 -6.12 -12.56
N GLY A 114 -9.93 -6.98 -12.81
CA GLY A 114 -10.11 -8.27 -12.15
C GLY A 114 -9.54 -9.41 -12.99
N PRO A 115 -9.86 -10.67 -12.64
CA PRO A 115 -9.36 -11.84 -13.36
C PRO A 115 -9.89 -11.94 -14.80
N ASN A 116 -11.05 -11.33 -15.06
CA ASN A 116 -11.76 -11.39 -16.34
C ASN A 116 -11.78 -10.05 -17.09
N GLY A 117 -10.86 -9.13 -16.75
CA GLY A 117 -10.79 -7.79 -17.33
C GLY A 117 -11.31 -6.69 -16.40
N ARG A 118 -11.67 -5.55 -16.97
CA ARG A 118 -11.96 -4.31 -16.24
C ARG A 118 -13.07 -4.49 -15.19
N LEU A 119 -12.82 -4.01 -13.97
CA LEU A 119 -13.84 -3.95 -12.93
C LEU A 119 -14.79 -2.77 -13.18
N PRO A 120 -16.10 -2.91 -12.87
CA PRO A 120 -17.05 -1.81 -12.96
C PRO A 120 -16.71 -0.66 -11.99
N ASP A 121 -16.07 -0.99 -10.87
CA ASP A 121 -15.58 -0.09 -9.82
C ASP A 121 -14.04 -0.04 -9.78
N GLY A 122 -13.37 -0.29 -10.91
CA GLY A 122 -11.91 -0.18 -10.99
C GLY A 122 -11.41 1.27 -10.89
N GLY A 123 -10.20 1.45 -10.33
CA GLY A 123 -9.46 2.72 -10.38
C GLY A 123 -9.09 3.16 -11.81
N PRO A 124 -8.27 4.20 -12.01
CA PRO A 124 -7.98 4.74 -13.35
C PRO A 124 -7.48 3.67 -14.34
N GLY A 125 -7.77 3.91 -15.62
CA GLY A 125 -7.22 3.13 -16.72
C GLY A 125 -5.70 3.31 -16.84
N GLN A 126 -5.12 2.57 -17.77
CA GLN A 126 -3.70 2.67 -18.11
C GLN A 126 -3.50 3.17 -19.54
N GLY A 127 -4.56 3.69 -20.17
CA GLY A 127 -4.53 4.25 -21.52
C GLY A 127 -4.01 5.68 -21.53
N ASP A 128 -3.87 6.22 -22.74
CA ASP A 128 -3.25 7.53 -22.94
C ASP A 128 -4.06 8.64 -22.28
N GLU A 129 -5.38 8.54 -22.33
CA GLU A 129 -6.31 9.51 -21.75
C GLU A 129 -6.14 9.64 -20.23
N GLU A 130 -5.86 8.55 -19.51
CA GLU A 130 -5.66 8.62 -18.05
C GLU A 130 -4.21 8.89 -17.65
N LYS A 131 -3.23 8.33 -18.38
CA LYS A 131 -1.81 8.40 -17.99
C LYS A 131 -1.12 9.69 -18.39
N PHE A 132 -1.44 10.18 -19.58
CA PHE A 132 -0.74 11.30 -20.22
C PHE A 132 -1.62 12.55 -20.29
N LEU A 133 -2.65 12.61 -19.44
CA LEU A 133 -3.48 13.79 -19.32
C LEU A 133 -2.62 14.97 -18.87
N GLU A 134 -2.89 16.14 -19.46
CA GLU A 134 -2.17 17.36 -19.13
C GLU A 134 -2.44 17.75 -17.67
N PHE A 135 -1.38 17.87 -16.88
CA PHE A 135 -1.48 18.36 -15.51
C PHE A 135 -1.91 19.83 -15.51
N LYS A 136 -3.08 20.10 -14.92
CA LYS A 136 -3.64 21.44 -14.72
C LYS A 136 -3.84 21.64 -13.22
N VAL A 137 -3.73 22.88 -12.75
CA VAL A 137 -3.82 23.18 -11.31
C VAL A 137 -5.13 22.65 -10.70
N ASP A 138 -6.21 22.66 -11.48
CA ASP A 138 -7.53 22.17 -11.09
C ASP A 138 -7.70 20.64 -11.10
N ASN A 139 -6.75 19.87 -11.67
CA ASN A 139 -6.79 18.40 -11.70
C ASN A 139 -5.69 17.73 -10.85
N THR A 140 -5.09 18.49 -9.93
CA THR A 140 -3.94 18.04 -9.10
C THR A 140 -4.28 17.02 -8.01
N LYS A 141 -5.56 16.73 -7.77
CA LYS A 141 -5.98 15.90 -6.63
C LYS A 141 -7.04 14.84 -6.89
N ASP A 142 -7.56 14.72 -8.12
CA ASP A 142 -8.35 13.61 -8.71
C ASP A 142 -9.18 14.08 -9.93
#